data_AF-A0A2N3A164-F1
#
_entry.id   AF-A0A2N3A164-F1
#
_cell.length_a   1.000
_cell.length_b   1.000
_cell.length_c   1.000
_cell.angle_alpha   90.00
_cell.angle_beta   90.00
_cell.angle_gamma   90.00
#
_symmetry.space_group_name_H-M   'P 1'
#
loop_
_entity.id
_entity.type
_entity.pdbx_description
1 polymer ?
#
loop_
_entity_poly.entity_id
_entity_poly.type
_entity_poly.pdbx_seq_one_letter_code
_entity_poly.pdbx_strand_id
1 'polypeptide(L)'
;MKDTFSQRLTDAPQRYILLFISLTGYVALGYFTQRENYIQLFALFAVLFASYFFIISQKTSLFPFKVLIGSAILFRLVLMFCYPALSDDFYRFIWDGQLLSHGINPYTALPPELYPEQTSGIPLADFLFSHLNNLQKSNYTCYPPFNEMFFYLAALISPNSIFG
;
A
#
# COMPACT_ATOMS: atom_id res chain seq x y z
N MET A 1 -43.44 -8.70 -9.41
CA MET A 1 -42.28 -9.59 -9.62
C MET A 1 -41.64 -9.15 -10.93
N LYS A 2 -40.50 -8.44 -10.91
CA LYS A 2 -39.82 -8.08 -12.17
C LYS A 2 -39.22 -9.35 -12.77
N ASP A 3 -39.33 -9.52 -14.09
CA ASP A 3 -38.71 -10.67 -14.75
C ASP A 3 -37.18 -10.60 -14.66
N THR A 4 -36.52 -11.75 -14.82
CA THR A 4 -35.06 -11.88 -14.66
C THR A 4 -34.28 -11.08 -15.73
N PHE A 5 -34.90 -10.79 -16.89
CA PHE A 5 -34.27 -10.07 -17.98
C PHE A 5 -34.27 -8.54 -17.72
N SER A 6 -35.38 -8.01 -17.22
CA SER A 6 -35.52 -6.62 -16.76
C SER A 6 -34.58 -6.30 -15.61
N GLN A 7 -34.41 -7.23 -14.65
CA GLN A 7 -33.38 -7.09 -13.59
C GLN A 7 -31.94 -7.05 -14.15
N ARG A 8 -31.62 -7.89 -15.14
CA ARG A 8 -30.28 -7.87 -15.77
C ARG A 8 -29.94 -6.53 -16.42
N LEU A 9 -30.92 -5.90 -17.06
CA LEU A 9 -30.72 -4.62 -17.76
C LEU A 9 -30.52 -3.46 -16.78
N THR A 10 -31.19 -3.47 -15.61
CA THR A 10 -31.02 -2.43 -14.60
C THR A 10 -29.73 -2.57 -13.81
N ASP A 11 -29.31 -3.80 -13.50
CA ASP A 11 -28.17 -4.07 -12.63
C ASP A 11 -26.83 -3.89 -13.38
N ALA A 12 -26.85 -4.09 -14.71
CA ALA A 12 -25.67 -3.98 -15.56
C ALA A 12 -24.98 -2.60 -15.55
N PRO A 13 -25.67 -1.46 -15.74
CA PRO A 13 -25.04 -0.14 -15.67
C PRO A 13 -24.62 0.23 -14.24
N GLN A 14 -25.41 -0.16 -13.22
CA GLN A 14 -25.14 0.19 -11.82
C GLN A 14 -23.78 -0.34 -11.34
N ARG A 15 -23.44 -1.60 -11.62
CA ARG A 15 -22.13 -2.16 -11.22
C ARG A 15 -20.93 -1.45 -11.86
N TYR A 16 -21.04 -1.00 -13.11
CA TYR A 16 -19.93 -0.29 -13.76
C TYR A 16 -19.75 1.10 -13.16
N ILE A 17 -20.85 1.75 -12.76
CA ILE A 17 -20.81 3.00 -11.98
C ILE A 17 -20.14 2.76 -10.64
N LEU A 18 -20.49 1.69 -9.91
CA LEU A 18 -19.88 1.35 -8.62
C LEU A 18 -18.39 1.01 -8.77
N LEU A 19 -17.98 0.31 -9.84
CA LEU A 19 -16.58 0.05 -10.14
C LEU A 19 -15.82 1.33 -10.48
N PHE A 20 -16.44 2.25 -11.22
CA PHE A 20 -15.85 3.55 -11.53
C PHE A 20 -15.67 4.41 -10.27
N ILE A 21 -16.71 4.50 -9.43
CA ILE A 21 -16.64 5.16 -8.12
C ILE A 21 -15.52 4.54 -7.29
N SER A 22 -15.45 3.21 -7.25
CA SER A 22 -14.40 2.50 -6.52
C SER A 22 -13.01 2.86 -7.06
N LEU A 23 -12.81 2.82 -8.38
CA LEU A 23 -11.54 3.16 -9.02
C LEU A 23 -11.11 4.59 -8.67
N THR A 24 -12.03 5.57 -8.77
CA THR A 24 -11.75 6.96 -8.38
C THR A 24 -11.45 7.10 -6.89
N GLY A 25 -12.11 6.32 -6.03
CA GLY A 25 -11.84 6.27 -4.60
C GLY A 25 -10.46 5.70 -4.29
N TYR A 26 -10.01 4.66 -5.01
CA TYR A 26 -8.66 4.13 -4.89
C TYR A 26 -7.60 5.13 -5.37
N VAL A 27 -7.85 5.86 -6.47
CA VAL A 27 -6.98 6.96 -6.91
C VAL A 27 -6.90 8.05 -5.85
N ALA A 28 -8.04 8.49 -5.31
CA ALA A 28 -8.11 9.49 -4.25
C ALA A 28 -7.35 9.04 -2.98
N LEU A 29 -7.53 7.79 -2.58
CA LEU A 29 -6.90 7.21 -1.39
C LEU A 29 -5.39 7.06 -1.56
N GLY A 30 -4.92 6.61 -2.73
CA GLY A 30 -3.49 6.43 -2.97
C GLY A 30 -2.74 7.74 -3.19
N TYR A 31 -3.26 8.61 -4.06
CA TYR A 31 -2.47 9.74 -4.57
C TYR A 31 -2.78 11.08 -3.89
N PHE A 32 -3.93 11.19 -3.21
CA PHE A 32 -4.45 12.48 -2.75
C PHE A 32 -4.87 12.46 -1.27
N THR A 33 -4.50 11.43 -0.51
CA THR A 33 -4.86 11.30 0.91
C THR A 33 -3.60 11.12 1.75
N GLN A 34 -3.39 12.05 2.68
CA GLN A 34 -2.39 11.90 3.74
C GLN A 34 -3.00 11.10 4.90
N ARG A 35 -2.17 10.30 5.58
CA ARG A 35 -2.61 9.42 6.67
C ARG A 35 -3.28 10.18 7.82
N GLU A 36 -2.81 11.39 8.11
CA GLU A 36 -3.30 12.23 9.21
C GLU A 36 -4.67 12.85 8.90
N ASN A 37 -5.11 12.83 7.63
CA ASN A 37 -6.43 13.33 7.25
C ASN A 37 -7.51 12.26 7.51
N TYR A 38 -7.80 12.03 8.79
CA TYR A 38 -8.72 10.99 9.24
C TYR A 38 -10.13 11.15 8.67
N ILE A 39 -10.59 12.38 8.42
CA ILE A 39 -11.91 12.66 7.86
C ILE A 39 -11.98 12.18 6.41
N GLN A 40 -11.01 12.58 5.58
CA GLN A 40 -10.94 12.15 4.18
C GLN A 40 -10.76 10.63 4.10
N LEU A 41 -9.88 10.06 4.92
CA LEU A 41 -9.63 8.63 4.95
C LEU A 41 -10.89 7.84 5.30
N PHE A 42 -11.60 8.23 6.37
CA PHE A 42 -12.84 7.58 6.78
C PHE A 42 -13.94 7.71 5.72
N ALA A 43 -14.11 8.91 5.14
CA ALA A 43 -15.11 9.14 4.10
C ALA A 43 -14.85 8.29 2.85
N LEU A 44 -13.61 8.27 2.35
CA LEU A 44 -13.22 7.43 1.21
C LEU A 44 -13.39 5.95 1.53
N PHE A 45 -12.99 5.51 2.72
CA PHE A 45 -13.17 4.12 3.16
C PHE A 45 -14.65 3.73 3.19
N ALA A 46 -15.52 4.59 3.73
CA ALA A 46 -16.96 4.35 3.77
C ALA A 46 -17.58 4.25 2.36
N VAL A 47 -17.19 5.13 1.43
CA VAL A 47 -17.65 5.10 0.03
C VAL A 47 -17.17 3.82 -0.68
N LEU A 48 -15.91 3.45 -0.50
CA LEU A 48 -15.35 2.22 -1.07
C LEU A 48 -16.04 0.98 -0.49
N PHE A 49 -16.25 0.93 0.82
CA PHE A 49 -16.96 -0.15 1.49
C PHE A 49 -18.41 -0.27 1.02
N ALA A 50 -19.13 0.85 0.93
CA ALA A 50 -20.50 0.86 0.41
C ALA A 50 -20.54 0.37 -1.05
N SER A 51 -19.61 0.83 -1.90
CA SER A 51 -19.51 0.40 -3.29
C SER A 51 -19.26 -1.11 -3.40
N TYR A 52 -18.33 -1.63 -2.61
CA TYR A 52 -18.08 -3.06 -2.47
C TYR A 52 -19.33 -3.82 -2.02
N PHE A 53 -19.99 -3.36 -0.95
CA PHE A 53 -21.19 -3.98 -0.39
C PHE A 53 -22.33 -4.06 -1.42
N PHE A 54 -22.59 -2.98 -2.15
CA PHE A 54 -23.61 -2.97 -3.20
C PHE A 54 -23.23 -3.81 -4.42
N ILE A 55 -21.94 -3.96 -4.75
CA ILE A 55 -21.49 -4.89 -5.80
C ILE A 55 -21.76 -6.33 -5.39
N ILE A 56 -21.38 -6.75 -4.17
CA ILE A 56 -21.54 -8.14 -3.72
C ILE A 56 -22.98 -8.52 -3.38
N SER A 57 -23.83 -7.53 -3.07
CA SER A 57 -25.27 -7.75 -2.80
C SER A 57 -26.06 -8.04 -4.09
N GLN A 58 -25.48 -7.80 -5.27
CA GLN A 58 -26.06 -8.16 -6.55
C GLN A 58 -25.85 -9.65 -6.83
N LYS A 59 -26.73 -10.27 -7.62
CA LYS A 59 -26.59 -11.69 -8.00
C LYS A 59 -25.27 -11.90 -8.76
N THR A 60 -24.38 -12.71 -8.19
CA THR A 60 -23.04 -13.03 -8.73
C THR A 60 -23.07 -13.65 -10.13
N SER A 61 -24.13 -14.39 -10.48
CA SER A 61 -24.30 -14.96 -11.83
C SER A 61 -24.44 -13.91 -12.95
N LEU A 62 -24.58 -12.63 -12.58
CA LEU A 62 -24.65 -11.52 -13.52
C LEU A 62 -23.29 -10.89 -13.81
N PHE A 63 -22.24 -11.23 -13.06
CA PHE A 63 -20.91 -10.65 -13.24
C PHE A 63 -20.07 -11.51 -14.18
N PRO A 64 -19.66 -10.98 -15.36
CA PRO A 64 -18.74 -11.69 -16.20
C PRO A 64 -17.39 -11.81 -15.48
N PHE A 65 -16.88 -13.03 -15.32
CA PHE A 65 -15.59 -13.29 -14.65
C PHE A 65 -14.45 -12.43 -15.22
N LYS A 66 -14.44 -12.20 -16.53
CA LYS A 66 -13.48 -11.33 -17.22
C LYS A 66 -13.48 -9.90 -16.69
N VAL A 67 -14.65 -9.35 -16.33
CA VAL A 67 -14.77 -8.00 -15.76
C VAL A 67 -14.16 -7.96 -14.36
N LEU A 68 -14.37 -9.00 -13.55
CA LEU A 68 -13.78 -9.08 -12.20
C LEU A 68 -12.26 -9.12 -12.26
N ILE A 69 -11.70 -10.02 -13.07
CA ILE A 69 -10.24 -10.13 -13.24
C ILE A 69 -9.66 -8.85 -13.84
N GLY A 70 -10.30 -8.29 -14.88
CA GLY A 70 -9.86 -7.03 -15.48
C GLY A 70 -9.87 -5.87 -14.48
N SER A 71 -10.91 -5.77 -13.65
CA SER A 71 -11.00 -4.75 -12.59
C SER A 71 -9.94 -4.97 -11.52
N ALA A 72 -9.71 -6.21 -11.08
CA ALA A 72 -8.69 -6.53 -10.09
C ALA A 72 -7.28 -6.13 -10.57
N ILE A 73 -6.94 -6.46 -11.82
CA ILE A 73 -5.66 -6.07 -12.43
C ILE A 73 -5.56 -4.54 -12.53
N LEU A 74 -6.61 -3.88 -13.04
CA LEU A 74 -6.62 -2.42 -13.17
C LEU A 74 -6.38 -1.72 -11.83
N PHE A 75 -7.09 -2.14 -10.78
CA PHE A 75 -6.94 -1.55 -9.44
C PHE A 75 -5.52 -1.78 -8.89
N ARG A 76 -4.93 -2.96 -9.15
CA ARG A 76 -3.55 -3.24 -8.76
C ARG A 76 -2.55 -2.33 -9.47
N LEU A 77 -2.73 -2.11 -10.78
CA LEU A 77 -1.88 -1.23 -11.57
C LEU A 77 -1.98 0.22 -11.12
N VAL A 78 -3.19 0.69 -10.80
CA VAL A 78 -3.40 2.04 -10.26
C VAL A 78 -2.61 2.26 -8.97
N LEU A 79 -2.58 1.28 -8.06
CA LEU A 79 -1.86 1.43 -6.80
C LEU A 79 -0.36 1.15 -6.89
N MET A 80 0.11 0.53 -7.98
CA MET A 80 1.51 0.11 -8.11
C MET A 80 2.50 1.29 -8.08
N PHE A 81 2.09 2.46 -8.56
CA PHE A 81 2.92 3.68 -8.60
C PHE A 81 2.59 4.67 -7.47
N CYS A 82 1.82 4.23 -6.49
CA CYS A 82 1.44 5.03 -5.36
C CYS A 82 2.60 5.15 -4.37
N TYR A 83 2.89 6.37 -3.92
CA TYR A 83 3.71 6.56 -2.72
C TYR A 83 2.94 6.02 -1.50
N PRO A 84 3.55 5.21 -0.61
CA PRO A 84 2.83 4.53 0.47
C PRO A 84 2.51 5.48 1.65
N ALA A 85 1.76 6.55 1.37
CA ALA A 85 1.43 7.63 2.28
C ALA A 85 0.62 7.20 3.52
N LEU A 86 0.03 6.00 3.49
CA LEU A 86 -0.78 5.46 4.58
C LEU A 86 0.01 4.63 5.60
N SER A 87 1.29 4.35 5.31
CA SER A 87 2.20 3.70 6.25
C SER A 87 3.17 4.72 6.82
N ASP A 88 3.31 4.75 8.14
CA ASP A 88 4.36 5.54 8.82
C ASP A 88 5.73 4.83 8.72
N ASP A 89 5.72 3.50 8.54
CA ASP A 89 6.88 2.61 8.66
C ASP A 89 7.63 2.30 7.37
N PHE A 90 7.19 2.86 6.25
CA PHE A 90 7.79 2.58 4.96
C PHE A 90 9.29 2.87 4.89
N TYR A 91 9.76 3.99 5.46
CA TYR A 91 11.19 4.30 5.52
C TYR A 91 11.97 3.34 6.40
N ARG A 92 11.36 2.84 7.47
CA ARG A 92 11.98 1.85 8.36
C ARG A 92 12.21 0.53 7.64
N PHE A 93 11.26 0.10 6.81
CA PHE A 93 11.41 -1.11 5.98
C PHE A 93 12.63 -1.01 5.06
N ILE A 94 12.79 0.11 4.35
CA ILE A 94 13.92 0.29 3.43
C ILE A 94 15.23 0.38 4.22
N TRP A 95 15.24 1.13 5.32
CA TRP A 95 16.41 1.26 6.20
C TRP A 95 16.89 -0.11 6.70
N ASP A 96 16.02 -0.93 7.27
CA ASP A 96 16.40 -2.26 7.79
C ASP A 96 16.85 -3.20 6.66
N GLY A 97 16.20 -3.13 5.50
CA GLY A 97 16.64 -3.85 4.30
C GLY A 97 18.05 -3.47 3.85
N GLN A 98 18.38 -2.17 3.87
CA GLN A 98 19.71 -1.66 3.54
C GLN A 98 20.77 -2.07 4.56
N LEU A 99 20.44 -2.07 5.85
CA LEU A 99 21.35 -2.59 6.88
C LEU A 99 21.66 -4.06 6.65
N LEU A 100 20.62 -4.88 6.41
CA LEU A 100 20.78 -6.30 6.15
C LEU A 100 21.58 -6.58 4.87
N SER A 101 21.40 -5.79 3.81
CA SER A 101 22.17 -5.92 2.56
C SER A 101 23.66 -5.62 2.73
N HIS A 102 24.04 -4.95 3.82
CA HIS A 102 25.42 -4.64 4.20
C HIS A 102 25.90 -5.42 5.43
N GLY A 103 25.17 -6.48 5.83
CA GLY A 103 25.56 -7.37 6.94
C GLY A 103 25.37 -6.78 8.34
N ILE A 104 24.65 -5.67 8.47
CA ILE A 104 24.33 -5.04 9.75
C ILE A 104 22.99 -5.59 10.25
N ASN A 105 22.96 -5.99 11.52
CA ASN A 105 21.78 -6.58 12.14
C ASN A 105 20.88 -5.48 12.77
N PRO A 106 19.66 -5.20 12.22
CA PRO A 106 18.78 -4.16 12.74
C PRO A 106 18.15 -4.50 14.11
N TYR A 107 18.27 -5.74 14.58
CA TYR A 107 17.77 -6.17 15.90
C TYR A 107 18.70 -5.80 17.05
N THR A 108 19.95 -5.41 16.76
CA THR A 108 20.99 -5.23 17.79
C THR A 108 21.39 -3.79 18.02
N ALA A 109 20.87 -2.84 17.24
CA ALA A 109 21.19 -1.43 17.37
C ALA A 109 20.00 -0.55 16.99
N LEU A 110 19.92 0.62 17.62
CA LEU A 110 18.98 1.68 17.23
C LEU A 110 19.52 2.43 16.01
N PRO A 111 18.66 2.99 15.14
CA PRO A 111 19.13 3.78 14.00
C PRO A 111 20.15 4.87 14.34
N PRO A 112 19.98 5.66 15.43
CA PRO A 112 20.95 6.69 15.81
C PRO A 112 22.31 6.15 16.29
N GLU A 113 22.39 4.87 16.67
CA GLU A 113 23.65 4.24 17.08
C GLU A 113 24.49 3.80 15.88
N LEU A 114 23.83 3.57 14.73
CA LEU A 114 24.47 3.17 13.48
C LEU A 114 24.84 4.39 12.62
N TYR A 115 24.02 5.44 12.65
CA TYR A 115 24.19 6.62 11.81
C TYR A 115 25.13 7.68 12.42
N PRO A 116 26.07 8.28 11.66
CA PRO A 116 26.39 7.98 10.26
C PRO A 116 27.53 6.96 10.09
N GLU A 117 28.26 6.62 11.15
CA GLU A 117 29.54 5.91 11.06
C GLU A 117 29.43 4.54 10.41
N GLN A 118 28.46 3.73 10.84
CA GLN A 118 28.27 2.36 10.33
C GLN A 118 27.44 2.32 9.05
N THR A 119 26.76 3.41 8.71
CA THR A 119 25.93 3.51 7.50
C THR A 119 26.59 4.29 6.37
N SER A 120 27.84 4.71 6.55
CA SER A 120 28.61 5.38 5.50
C SER A 120 28.78 4.47 4.28
N GLY A 121 28.38 4.96 3.11
CA GLY A 121 28.41 4.20 1.86
C GLY A 121 27.19 3.30 1.62
N ILE A 122 26.28 3.19 2.59
CA ILE A 122 24.99 2.52 2.37
C ILE A 122 24.08 3.42 1.52
N PRO A 123 23.49 2.90 0.42
CA PRO A 123 22.57 3.65 -0.43
C PRO A 123 21.42 4.28 0.38
N LEU A 124 21.12 5.55 0.06
CA LEU A 124 20.04 6.33 0.67
C LEU A 124 20.12 6.52 2.21
N ALA A 125 21.21 6.13 2.88
CA ALA A 125 21.27 6.17 4.35
C ALA A 125 20.91 7.54 4.94
N ASP A 126 21.53 8.62 4.47
CA ASP A 126 21.24 9.98 4.94
C ASP A 126 19.77 10.36 4.74
N PHE A 127 19.22 10.05 3.57
CA PHE A 127 17.83 10.32 3.22
C PHE A 127 16.87 9.51 4.09
N LEU A 128 17.10 8.21 4.24
CA LEU A 128 16.25 7.34 5.04
C LEU A 128 16.29 7.76 6.51
N PHE A 129 17.47 7.99 7.07
CA PHE A 129 17.63 8.42 8.46
C PHE A 129 16.92 9.76 8.74
N SER A 130 16.98 10.71 7.81
CA SER A 130 16.28 11.99 7.96
C SER A 130 14.75 11.84 7.95
N HIS A 131 14.22 10.83 7.27
CA HIS A 131 12.78 10.55 7.16
C HIS A 131 12.24 9.59 8.21
N LEU A 132 13.11 8.92 9.00
CA LEU A 132 12.66 8.17 10.16
C LEU A 132 12.06 9.10 11.22
N ASN A 133 10.87 8.77 11.70
CA ASN A 133 10.21 9.46 12.80
C ASN A 133 10.86 9.10 14.16
N ASN A 134 10.43 9.78 15.22
CA ASN A 134 11.01 9.59 16.57
C ASN A 134 10.82 8.16 17.09
N LEU A 135 9.66 7.54 16.83
CA LEU A 135 9.38 6.17 17.28
C LEU A 135 10.30 5.17 16.57
N GLN A 136 10.54 5.34 15.28
CA GLN A 136 11.43 4.47 14.52
C GLN A 136 12.88 4.61 14.97
N LYS A 137 13.32 5.83 15.29
CA LYS A 137 14.67 6.10 15.80
C LYS A 137 14.89 5.57 17.22
N SER A 138 13.85 5.51 18.04
CA SER A 138 13.95 5.09 19.44
C SER A 138 13.71 3.59 19.68
N ASN A 139 13.49 2.79 18.62
CA ASN A 139 13.16 1.37 18.76
C ASN A 139 13.99 0.50 17.82
N TYR A 140 14.37 -0.69 18.32
CA TYR A 140 14.89 -1.77 17.50
C TYR A 140 13.84 -2.21 16.47
N THR A 141 14.25 -2.91 15.42
CA THR A 141 13.26 -3.48 14.50
C THR A 141 12.29 -4.38 15.27
N CYS A 142 10.99 -4.15 15.07
CA CYS A 142 9.92 -4.95 15.64
C CYS A 142 9.40 -6.00 14.64
N TYR A 143 9.98 -6.05 13.44
CA TYR A 143 9.53 -6.92 12.37
C TYR A 143 10.09 -8.33 12.56
N PRO A 144 9.30 -9.40 12.36
CA PRO A 144 9.81 -10.75 12.39
C PRO A 144 10.85 -11.00 11.28
N PRO A 145 11.81 -11.93 11.45
CA PRO A 145 12.87 -12.19 10.46
C PRO A 145 12.35 -12.52 9.05
N PHE A 146 11.20 -13.19 8.97
CA PHE A 146 10.57 -13.48 7.68
C PHE A 146 10.09 -12.22 6.95
N ASN A 147 9.69 -11.17 7.68
CA ASN A 147 9.30 -9.89 7.10
C ASN A 147 10.54 -9.10 6.64
N GLU A 148 11.58 -9.07 7.47
CA GLU A 148 12.90 -8.50 7.15
C GLU A 148 13.52 -9.10 5.88
N MET A 149 13.27 -10.38 5.60
CA MET A 149 13.70 -11.01 4.35
C MET A 149 13.17 -10.27 3.11
N PHE A 150 11.94 -9.76 3.13
CA PHE A 150 11.40 -8.99 2.00
C PHE A 150 12.04 -7.61 1.88
N PHE A 151 12.40 -6.99 3.02
CA PHE A 151 13.10 -5.71 3.03
C PHE A 151 14.52 -5.86 2.46
N TYR A 152 15.22 -6.90 2.87
CA TYR A 152 16.51 -7.28 2.33
C TYR A 152 16.45 -7.54 0.81
N LEU A 153 15.47 -8.33 0.35
CA LEU A 153 15.31 -8.60 -1.09
C LEU A 153 15.02 -7.32 -1.89
N ALA A 154 14.18 -6.43 -1.36
CA ALA A 154 13.92 -5.13 -1.99
C ALA A 154 15.20 -4.28 -2.10
N ALA A 155 16.00 -4.22 -1.03
CA ALA A 155 17.28 -3.50 -1.03
C ALA A 155 18.30 -4.09 -1.99
N LEU A 156 18.32 -5.42 -2.21
CA LEU A 156 19.18 -6.05 -3.21
C LEU A 156 18.77 -5.73 -4.66
N ILE A 157 17.47 -5.73 -4.93
CA ILE A 157 16.94 -5.53 -6.29
C ILE A 157 17.03 -4.06 -6.69
N SER A 158 16.76 -3.15 -5.76
CA SER A 158 16.67 -1.71 -6.04
C SER A 158 17.30 -0.85 -4.92
N PRO A 159 18.62 -0.94 -4.75
CA PRO A 159 19.31 -0.29 -3.62
C PRO A 159 19.22 1.25 -3.65
N ASN A 160 19.01 1.85 -4.81
CA ASN A 160 18.99 3.31 -4.98
C ASN A 160 17.58 3.90 -5.14
N SER A 161 16.54 3.10 -4.88
CA SER A 161 15.13 3.49 -5.06
C SER A 161 14.35 3.28 -3.77
N ILE A 162 13.45 4.21 -3.47
CA ILE A 162 12.45 3.98 -2.42
C ILE A 162 11.22 3.22 -2.95
N PHE A 163 10.98 3.22 -4.26
CA PHE A 163 9.81 2.57 -4.84
C PHE A 163 9.99 1.07 -5.10
N GLY A 164 11.18 0.53 -4.78
CA GLY A 164 11.62 -0.80 -5.22
C GLY A 164 12.12 -0.80 -6.65
#